data_AF-A0A3R8LWD4-F1
#
_entry.id   AF-A0A3R8LWD4-F1
#
_cell.length_a   1.000
_cell.length_b   1.000
_cell.length_c   1.000
_cell.angle_alpha   90.00
_cell.angle_beta   90.00
_cell.angle_gamma   90.00
#
_symmetry.space_group_name_H-M   'P 1'
#
loop_
_entity.id
_entity.type
_entity.pdbx_description
1 polymer ?
#
loop_
_entity_poly.entity_id
_entity_poly.type
_entity_poly.pdbx_seq_one_letter_code
_entity_poly.pdbx_strand_id
1 'polypeptide(L)'
;MTNHAILSASASHRWLNCPPSVRLTEELPGTTSEFALEGTDAHELCAYLVEKALGRNARDPTENLAFYNDEMQECAEEYRNYVIEQVEKAKGYSRDPTVLVEQRLDLSKWVPEGFGTGDCIIVA
;
A
#
# COMPACT_ATOMS: atom_id res chain seq x y z
N MET A 1 -10.23 8.25 12.54
CA MET A 1 -10.04 6.78 12.52
C MET A 1 -10.00 6.34 11.08
N THR A 2 -8.97 5.61 10.68
CA THR A 2 -8.87 5.01 9.35
C THR A 2 -9.95 3.94 9.23
N ASN A 3 -10.86 4.10 8.28
CA ASN A 3 -11.93 3.12 8.06
C ASN A 3 -11.36 1.95 7.26
N HIS A 4 -11.34 0.75 7.84
CA HIS A 4 -10.94 -0.48 7.16
C HIS A 4 -12.18 -1.29 6.77
N ALA A 5 -12.12 -1.97 5.62
CA ALA A 5 -13.16 -2.93 5.26
C ALA A 5 -13.22 -4.04 6.32
N ILE A 6 -14.42 -4.52 6.65
CA ILE A 6 -14.63 -5.60 7.61
C ILE A 6 -13.78 -6.82 7.22
N LEU A 7 -13.84 -7.19 5.94
CA LEU A 7 -13.01 -8.25 5.34
C LEU A 7 -11.80 -7.64 4.59
N SER A 8 -11.01 -6.80 5.28
CA SER A 8 -9.82 -6.19 4.66
C SER A 8 -8.78 -7.23 4.22
N ALA A 9 -8.03 -6.90 3.17
CA ALA A 9 -6.97 -7.77 2.64
C ALA A 9 -5.86 -8.04 3.67
N SER A 10 -5.46 -7.01 4.43
CA SER A 10 -4.44 -7.15 5.49
C SER A 10 -4.91 -8.02 6.66
N ALA A 11 -6.22 -8.13 6.89
CA ALA A 11 -6.80 -9.03 7.89
C ALA A 11 -7.17 -10.43 7.32
N SER A 12 -6.87 -10.71 6.04
CA SER A 12 -7.30 -11.94 5.35
C SER A 12 -6.91 -13.22 6.06
N HIS A 13 -5.70 -13.28 6.60
CA HIS A 13 -5.27 -14.42 7.38
C HIS A 13 -6.23 -14.74 8.55
N ARG A 14 -6.85 -13.73 9.20
CA ARG A 14 -7.79 -13.96 10.30
C ARG A 14 -9.13 -14.49 9.80
N TRP A 15 -9.78 -13.80 8.85
CA TRP A 15 -11.12 -14.20 8.42
C TRP A 15 -11.13 -15.42 7.50
N LEU A 16 -10.05 -15.73 6.79
CA LEU A 16 -9.96 -16.98 6.03
C LEU A 16 -9.92 -18.22 6.96
N ASN A 17 -9.28 -18.09 8.12
CA ASN A 17 -9.16 -19.19 9.10
C ASN A 17 -10.34 -19.22 10.10
N CYS A 18 -10.86 -18.07 10.49
CA CYS A 18 -11.99 -17.95 11.41
C CYS A 18 -12.88 -16.76 11.00
N PRO A 19 -13.80 -16.94 10.04
CA PRO A 19 -14.65 -15.84 9.57
C PRO A 19 -15.41 -15.10 10.68
N PRO A 20 -16.00 -15.78 11.69
CA PRO A 20 -16.70 -15.10 12.78
C PRO A 20 -15.79 -14.22 13.66
N SER A 21 -14.47 -14.49 13.69
CA SER A 21 -13.55 -13.72 14.54
C SER A 21 -13.51 -12.24 14.19
N VAL A 22 -13.73 -11.89 12.92
CA VAL A 22 -13.70 -10.49 12.48
C VAL A 22 -14.83 -9.69 13.10
N ARG A 23 -16.05 -10.26 13.19
CA ARG A 23 -17.19 -9.61 13.87
C ARG A 23 -16.90 -9.37 15.35
N LEU A 24 -16.27 -10.33 16.02
CA LEU A 24 -15.87 -10.17 17.41
C LEU A 24 -14.83 -9.05 17.59
N THR A 25 -13.96 -8.82 16.61
CA THR A 25 -12.96 -7.75 16.67
C THR A 25 -13.53 -6.36 16.38
N GLU A 26 -14.72 -6.22 15.81
CA GLU A 26 -15.34 -4.91 15.51
C GLU A 26 -15.61 -4.11 16.79
N GLU A 27 -15.88 -4.79 17.90
CA GLU A 27 -16.16 -4.16 19.20
C GLU A 27 -14.88 -3.81 19.98
N LEU A 28 -13.72 -4.27 19.51
CA LEU A 28 -12.44 -4.03 20.17
C LEU A 28 -11.81 -2.72 19.68
N PRO A 29 -11.16 -1.95 20.57
CA PRO A 29 -10.45 -0.76 20.13
C PRO A 29 -9.32 -1.14 19.18
N GLY A 30 -9.20 -0.40 18.08
CA GLY A 30 -8.05 -0.53 17.19
C GLY A 30 -6.76 -0.20 17.95
N THR A 31 -5.85 -1.15 18.02
CA THR A 31 -4.53 -0.96 18.60
C THR A 31 -3.52 -0.71 17.49
N THR A 32 -2.78 0.39 17.58
CA THR A 32 -1.58 0.61 16.77
C THR A 32 -0.35 0.18 17.57
N SER A 33 0.73 -0.14 16.87
CA SER A 33 2.06 -0.35 17.44
C SER A 33 3.05 0.60 16.76
N GLU A 34 4.24 0.76 17.33
CA GLU A 34 5.33 1.50 16.69
C GLU A 34 5.65 0.90 15.30
N PHE A 35 5.67 -0.44 15.19
CA PHE A 35 5.87 -1.13 13.91
C PHE A 35 4.78 -0.84 12.86
N ALA A 36 3.52 -0.66 13.29
CA ALA A 36 2.44 -0.30 12.37
C ALA A 36 2.58 1.16 11.87
N LEU A 37 3.10 2.05 12.72
CA LEU A 37 3.38 3.44 12.37
C LEU A 37 4.62 3.53 11.46
N GLU A 38 5.69 2.82 11.79
CA GLU A 38 6.90 2.69 10.95
C GLU A 38 6.55 2.17 9.56
N GLY A 39 5.69 1.14 9.47
CA GLY A 39 5.18 0.67 8.19
C GLY A 39 4.40 1.75 7.43
N THR A 40 3.62 2.57 8.11
CA THR A 40 2.89 3.69 7.47
C THR A 40 3.87 4.70 6.86
N ASP A 41 4.91 5.09 7.59
CA ASP A 41 5.95 5.99 7.11
C ASP A 41 6.72 5.38 5.91
N ALA A 42 7.03 4.09 5.98
CA ALA A 42 7.71 3.37 4.91
C ALA A 42 6.88 3.33 3.61
N HIS A 43 5.57 3.07 3.70
CA HIS A 43 4.67 3.11 2.54
C HIS A 43 4.63 4.51 1.92
N GLU A 44 4.55 5.58 2.75
CA GLU A 44 4.54 6.96 2.27
C GLU A 44 5.84 7.32 1.52
N LEU A 45 6.99 6.93 2.05
CA LEU A 45 8.29 7.12 1.40
C LEU A 45 8.38 6.34 0.08
N CYS A 46 7.95 5.08 0.07
CA CYS A 46 7.92 4.23 -1.12
C CYS A 46 7.07 4.86 -2.23
N ALA A 47 5.85 5.29 -1.90
CA ALA A 47 4.95 5.94 -2.85
C ALA A 47 5.58 7.20 -3.46
N TYR A 48 6.18 8.07 -2.63
CA TYR A 48 6.89 9.26 -3.10
C TYR A 48 8.03 8.92 -4.06
N LEU A 49 8.89 7.96 -3.71
CA LEU A 49 10.04 7.59 -4.53
C LEU A 49 9.64 6.99 -5.88
N VAL A 50 8.56 6.20 -5.92
CA VAL A 50 7.99 5.67 -7.16
C VAL A 50 7.41 6.80 -8.01
N GLU A 51 6.56 7.66 -7.44
CA GLU A 51 5.97 8.81 -8.15
C GLU A 51 7.04 9.72 -8.75
N LYS A 52 8.09 10.02 -7.98
CA LYS A 52 9.24 10.81 -8.42
C LYS A 52 9.99 10.14 -9.57
N ALA A 53 10.22 8.82 -9.50
CA ALA A 53 10.88 8.06 -10.57
C ALA A 53 10.05 7.99 -11.86
N LEU A 54 8.72 8.04 -11.75
CA LEU A 54 7.80 8.16 -12.88
C LEU A 54 7.71 9.59 -13.46
N GLY A 55 8.45 10.56 -12.89
CA GLY A 55 8.44 11.96 -13.32
C GLY A 55 7.19 12.74 -12.89
N ARG A 56 6.44 12.23 -11.92
CA ARG A 56 5.24 12.88 -11.38
C ARG A 56 5.63 13.87 -10.27
N ASN A 57 4.80 14.89 -10.09
CA ASN A 57 5.02 15.87 -9.03
C ASN A 57 4.46 15.32 -7.72
N ALA A 58 5.35 14.93 -6.81
CA ALA A 58 5.01 14.46 -5.46
C ALA A 58 5.80 15.26 -4.42
N ARG A 59 5.18 15.54 -3.28
CA ARG A 59 5.83 16.22 -2.16
C ARG A 59 6.73 15.21 -1.44
N ASP A 60 7.95 15.61 -1.15
CA ASP A 60 8.88 14.83 -0.33
C ASP A 60 8.33 14.71 1.11
N PRO A 61 8.03 13.50 1.60
CA PRO A 61 7.45 13.31 2.93
C PRO A 61 8.50 13.27 4.03
N THR A 62 9.79 13.13 3.70
CA THR A 62 10.88 12.75 4.62
C THR A 62 10.91 13.56 5.93
N GLU A 63 10.68 14.88 5.88
CA GLU A 63 10.68 15.73 7.08
C GLU A 63 9.52 15.46 8.05
N ASN A 64 8.45 14.81 7.59
CA ASN A 64 7.24 14.51 8.37
C ASN A 64 7.18 13.06 8.85
N LEU A 65 8.14 12.21 8.45
CA LEU A 65 8.19 10.81 8.83
C LEU A 65 8.80 10.69 10.24
N ALA A 66 8.08 10.05 11.15
CA ALA A 66 8.51 9.90 12.54
C ALA A 66 9.60 8.83 12.71
N PHE A 67 9.62 7.82 11.84
CA PHE A 67 10.53 6.67 11.91
C PHE A 67 11.62 6.69 10.83
N TYR A 68 11.77 7.79 10.10
CA TYR A 68 12.75 7.87 9.01
C TYR A 68 14.18 7.63 9.48
N ASN A 69 14.87 6.74 8.78
CA ASN A 69 16.28 6.42 8.96
C ASN A 69 16.87 5.89 7.63
N ASP A 70 18.19 5.66 7.62
CA ASP A 70 18.89 5.21 6.41
C ASP A 70 18.42 3.83 5.91
N GLU A 71 18.03 2.93 6.82
CA GLU A 71 17.53 1.59 6.47
C GLU A 71 16.17 1.66 5.76
N MET A 72 15.26 2.51 6.26
CA MET A 72 13.96 2.79 5.62
C MET A 72 14.16 3.40 4.24
N GLN A 73 15.11 4.34 4.10
CA GLN A 73 15.46 4.93 2.81
C GLN A 73 15.97 3.87 1.84
N GLU A 74 16.93 3.03 2.24
CA GLU A 74 17.47 1.95 1.40
C GLU A 74 16.36 0.98 0.95
N CYS A 75 15.50 0.55 1.87
CA CYS A 75 14.37 -0.33 1.56
C CYS A 75 13.38 0.31 0.58
N ALA A 76 13.03 1.59 0.77
CA ALA A 76 12.11 2.29 -0.11
C ALA A 76 12.71 2.52 -1.51
N GLU A 77 14.03 2.72 -1.58
CA GLU A 77 14.78 2.81 -2.81
C GLU A 77 14.83 1.48 -3.59
N GLU A 78 15.02 0.37 -2.90
CA GLU A 78 14.94 -0.97 -3.49
C GLU A 78 13.55 -1.27 -4.03
N TYR A 79 12.50 -0.94 -3.27
CA TYR A 79 11.11 -1.08 -3.72
C TYR A 79 10.84 -0.26 -4.99
N ARG A 80 11.25 1.01 -5.01
CA ARG A 80 11.18 1.86 -6.21
C ARG A 80 11.89 1.20 -7.40
N ASN A 81 13.12 0.71 -7.20
CA ASN A 81 13.89 0.10 -8.29
C ASN A 81 13.15 -1.11 -8.86
N TYR A 82 12.61 -1.97 -8.00
CA TYR A 82 11.82 -3.12 -8.40
C TYR A 82 10.57 -2.71 -9.18
N VAL A 83 9.81 -1.72 -8.71
CA VAL A 83 8.61 -1.22 -9.41
C VAL A 83 8.95 -0.71 -10.81
N ILE A 84 9.99 0.11 -10.95
CA ILE A 84 10.42 0.63 -12.25
C ILE A 84 10.86 -0.50 -13.18
N GLU A 85 11.56 -1.52 -12.67
CA GLU A 85 11.89 -2.71 -13.45
C GLU A 85 10.63 -3.44 -13.97
N GLN A 86 9.59 -3.57 -13.14
CA GLN A 86 8.32 -4.16 -13.57
C GLN A 86 7.59 -3.28 -14.60
N VAL A 87 7.66 -1.95 -14.49
CA VAL A 87 7.11 -1.02 -15.48
C VAL A 87 7.81 -1.18 -16.83
N GLU A 88 9.14 -1.31 -16.84
CA GLU A 88 9.88 -1.57 -18.08
C GLU A 88 9.54 -2.94 -18.69
N LYS A 89 9.37 -3.98 -17.88
CA LYS A 89 8.88 -5.29 -18.35
C LYS A 89 7.47 -5.19 -18.94
N ALA A 90 6.59 -4.43 -18.31
CA ALA A 90 5.23 -4.18 -18.76
C ALA A 90 5.18 -3.50 -20.15
N LYS A 91 6.18 -2.65 -20.47
CA LYS A 91 6.30 -2.03 -21.80
C LYS A 91 6.48 -3.03 -22.95
N GLY A 92 6.92 -4.26 -22.65
CA GLY A 92 6.97 -5.36 -23.61
C GLY A 92 5.60 -5.88 -24.05
N TYR A 93 4.55 -5.66 -23.24
CA TYR A 93 3.17 -6.10 -23.51
C TYR A 93 2.29 -4.96 -24.02
N SER A 94 2.49 -3.74 -23.51
CA SER A 94 1.80 -2.54 -23.98
C SER A 94 2.75 -1.36 -24.08
N ARG A 95 2.58 -0.56 -25.13
CA ARG A 95 3.44 0.61 -25.38
C ARG A 95 3.38 1.65 -24.25
N ASP A 96 2.25 1.73 -23.55
CA ASP A 96 2.00 2.74 -22.51
C ASP A 96 1.27 2.11 -21.32
N PRO A 97 1.99 1.38 -20.44
CA PRO A 97 1.37 0.77 -19.28
C PRO A 97 0.90 1.84 -18.29
N THR A 98 -0.31 1.68 -17.78
CA THR A 98 -0.85 2.56 -16.74
C THR A 98 -0.30 2.14 -15.39
N VAL A 99 0.36 3.07 -14.69
CA VAL A 99 0.91 2.85 -13.34
C VAL A 99 0.10 3.67 -12.33
N LEU A 100 -0.49 3.01 -11.35
CA LEU A 100 -1.31 3.64 -10.31
C LEU A 100 -0.64 3.37 -8.95
N VAL A 101 -0.27 4.42 -8.22
CA VAL A 101 0.41 4.34 -6.92
C VAL A 101 -0.60 4.73 -5.83
N GLU A 102 -0.60 4.02 -4.70
CA GLU A 102 -1.56 4.23 -3.59
C GLU A 102 -3.02 4.27 -4.07
N GLN A 103 -3.36 3.37 -5.00
CA GLN A 103 -4.65 3.38 -5.66
C GLN A 103 -5.71 2.78 -4.75
N ARG A 104 -6.72 3.59 -4.41
CA ARG A 104 -7.94 3.12 -3.76
C ARG A 104 -8.72 2.18 -4.70
N LEU A 105 -9.03 0.99 -4.22
CA LEU A 105 -9.77 -0.03 -4.94
C LEU A 105 -11.13 -0.29 -4.28
N ASP A 106 -12.17 -0.28 -5.09
CA ASP A 106 -13.50 -0.75 -4.71
C ASP A 106 -13.66 -2.22 -5.12
N LEU A 107 -13.84 -3.09 -4.13
CA LEU A 107 -14.01 -4.52 -4.29
C LEU A 107 -15.43 -4.98 -3.95
N SER A 108 -16.37 -4.04 -3.74
CA SER A 108 -17.74 -4.28 -3.31
C SER A 108 -18.51 -5.23 -4.23
N LYS A 109 -18.11 -5.30 -5.51
CA LYS A 109 -18.64 -6.25 -6.49
C LYS A 109 -18.45 -7.71 -6.09
N TRP A 110 -17.38 -8.05 -5.37
CA TRP A 110 -17.03 -9.43 -5.00
C TRP A 110 -17.16 -9.69 -3.52
N VAL A 111 -16.80 -8.70 -2.69
CA VAL A 111 -16.89 -8.77 -1.24
C VAL A 111 -17.72 -7.57 -0.79
N PRO A 112 -18.94 -7.76 -0.26
CA PRO A 112 -19.76 -6.65 0.22
C PRO A 112 -18.95 -5.73 1.14
N GLU A 113 -19.04 -4.41 0.90
CA GLU A 113 -18.28 -3.38 1.65
C GLU A 113 -16.75 -3.51 1.55
N GLY A 114 -16.25 -4.36 0.65
CA GLY A 114 -14.85 -4.61 0.41
C GLY A 114 -14.19 -3.44 -0.29
N PHE A 115 -13.09 -2.96 0.27
CA PHE A 115 -12.21 -1.99 -0.35
C PHE A 115 -10.78 -2.18 0.16
N GLY A 116 -9.82 -1.60 -0.55
CA GLY A 116 -8.42 -1.56 -0.13
C GLY A 116 -7.66 -0.46 -0.83
N THR A 117 -6.37 -0.39 -0.54
CA THR A 117 -5.43 0.44 -1.29
C THR A 117 -4.36 -0.51 -1.82
N GLY A 118 -4.03 -0.40 -3.11
CA GLY A 118 -2.90 -1.08 -3.70
C GLY A 118 -1.71 -0.15 -3.75
N ASP A 119 -0.56 -0.59 -3.22
CA ASP A 119 0.65 0.22 -3.14
C ASP A 119 1.14 0.66 -4.54
N CYS A 120 1.19 -0.29 -5.48
CA CYS A 120 1.45 -0.02 -6.90
C CYS A 120 0.73 -1.04 -7.80
N ILE A 121 -0.01 -0.55 -8.78
CA ILE A 121 -0.73 -1.35 -9.77
C ILE A 121 -0.23 -0.96 -11.16
N ILE A 122 0.23 -1.96 -11.92
CA ILE A 122 0.68 -1.78 -13.30
C ILE A 122 -0.31 -2.52 -14.20
N VAL A 123 -0.92 -1.80 -15.12
CA VAL A 123 -1.84 -2.36 -16.13
C VAL A 123 -1.18 -2.22 -17.49
N ALA A 124 -0.85 -3.36 -18.09
CA ALA A 124 -0.17 -3.48 -19.39
C ALA A 124 -1.07 -4.21 -20.38
#